data_AF-A0A134ADV6-F1
#
_entry.id   AF-A0A134ADV6-F1
#
_cell.length_a   1.000
_cell.length_b   1.000
_cell.length_c   1.000
_cell.angle_alpha   90.00
_cell.angle_beta   90.00
_cell.angle_gamma   90.00
#
_symmetry.space_group_name_H-M   'P 1'
#
loop_
_entity.id
_entity.type
_entity.pdbx_description
1 polymer ?
#
loop_
_entity_poly.entity_id
_entity_poly.type
_entity_poly.pdbx_seq_one_letter_code
_entity_poly.pdbx_strand_id
1 'polypeptide(L)' 'MSFNEETDTYTCANNRELEFRHVSKQKNKSGYILEKKVYGCTNCAGCSLAEKCKGTPHNKKLYVADNFLRFRKQSQI' A
#
# COMPACT_ATOMS: atom_id res chain seq x y z
N MET A 1 -2.09 -2.27 -10.41
CA MET A 1 -1.75 -1.19 -9.45
C MET A 1 -0.33 -0.79 -9.76
N SER A 2 -0.12 0.50 -10.03
CA SER A 2 1.17 1.04 -10.42
C SER A 2 1.75 1.83 -9.26
N PHE A 3 3.07 1.81 -9.10
CA PHE A 3 3.76 2.64 -8.12
C PHE A 3 4.36 3.84 -8.85
N ASN A 4 4.12 5.04 -8.34
CA ASN A 4 4.75 6.26 -8.82
C ASN A 4 5.93 6.57 -7.89
N GLU A 5 7.16 6.45 -8.42
CA GLU A 5 8.38 6.71 -7.67
C GLU A 5 8.61 8.20 -7.40
N GLU A 6 8.09 9.08 -8.27
CA GLU A 6 8.27 10.53 -8.14
C GLU A 6 7.50 11.10 -6.94
N THR A 7 6.30 10.57 -6.69
CA THR A 7 5.41 11.03 -5.63
C THR A 7 5.34 10.07 -4.42
N ASP A 8 6.03 8.92 -4.47
CA ASP A 8 5.88 7.79 -3.52
C ASP A 8 4.39 7.44 -3.30
N THR A 9 3.59 7.41 -4.37
CA THR A 9 2.17 7.05 -4.32
C THR A 9 1.86 5.80 -5.12
N TYR A 10 0.85 5.05 -4.68
CA TYR A 10 0.31 3.94 -5.48
C TYR A 10 -0.96 4.35 -6.19
N THR A 11 -1.11 3.96 -7.45
CA THR A 11 -2.35 4.13 -8.20
C THR A 11 -3.19 2.85 -8.13
N CYS A 12 -4.41 2.97 -7.59
CA CYS A 12 -5.35 1.86 -7.53
C CYS A 12 -5.98 1.58 -8.91
N ALA A 13 -6.69 0.46 -9.05
CA ALA A 13 -7.37 0.10 -10.31
C ALA A 13 -8.46 1.10 -10.75
N ASN A 14 -8.94 1.95 -9.85
CA ASN A 14 -9.90 3.02 -10.14
C ASN A 14 -9.22 4.37 -10.39
N ASN A 15 -7.94 4.40 -10.76
CA ASN A 15 -7.13 5.61 -10.96
C ASN A 15 -7.10 6.58 -9.78
N ARG A 16 -7.34 6.09 -8.55
CA ARG A 16 -7.16 6.88 -7.32
C ARG A 16 -5.80 6.64 -6.70
N GLU A 17 -5.20 7.70 -6.20
CA GLU A 17 -3.92 7.66 -5.51
C GLU A 17 -4.05 7.13 -4.08
N LEU A 18 -3.01 6.43 -3.66
CA LEU A 18 -2.78 5.91 -2.32
C LEU A 18 -1.50 6.57 -1.82
N GLU A 19 -1.67 7.56 -0.97
CA GLU A 19 -0.59 8.33 -0.38
C GLU A 19 0.04 7.56 0.78
N PHE A 20 1.33 7.76 0.99
CA PHE A 20 2.00 7.26 2.19
C PHE A 20 1.32 7.83 3.44
N ARG A 21 1.01 6.95 4.40
CA ARG A 21 0.37 7.33 5.67
C ARG A 21 1.35 7.26 6.83
N HIS A 22 1.94 6.09 7.04
CA HIS A 22 2.90 5.86 8.11
C HIS A 22 3.63 4.53 7.90
N VAL A 23 4.73 4.33 8.62
CA VAL A 23 5.39 3.03 8.74
C VAL A 23 4.78 2.28 9.93
N SER A 24 4.28 1.08 9.68
CA SER A 24 3.87 0.15 10.72
C SER A 24 5.04 -0.76 11.07
N LYS A 25 5.44 -0.77 12.34
CA LYS A 25 6.46 -1.67 12.87
C LYS A 25 5.77 -2.78 13.65
N GLN A 26 5.95 -4.03 13.22
CA GLN A 26 5.45 -5.20 13.94
C GLN A 26 6.62 -6.03 14.43
N LYS A 27 6.67 -6.24 15.75
CA LYS A 27 7.65 -7.14 16.37
C LYS A 27 7.08 -8.55 16.40
N ASN A 28 7.84 -9.52 15.90
CA ASN A 28 7.46 -10.92 16.00
C ASN A 28 7.91 -11.53 17.36
N LYS A 29 7.45 -12.77 17.63
CA LYS A 29 7.79 -13.49 18.87
C LYS A 29 9.30 -13.69 19.06
N SER A 30 10.07 -13.76 17.97
CA SER A 30 11.54 -13.94 17.98
C SER A 30 12.32 -12.63 18.16
N GLY A 31 11.65 -11.49 18.28
CA GLY A 31 12.29 -10.18 18.48
C GLY A 31 12.63 -9.41 17.20
N TYR A 32 12.42 -9.99 16.02
CA TYR A 32 12.61 -9.32 14.74
C TYR A 32 11.53 -8.27 14.50
N ILE A 33 11.95 -7.07 14.07
CA ILE A 33 11.07 -5.95 13.75
C ILE A 33 10.84 -5.94 12.25
N LEU A 34 9.57 -6.13 11.86
CA LEU A 34 9.14 -6.02 10.47
C LEU A 34 8.54 -4.63 10.24
N GLU A 35 9.20 -3.85 9.39
CA GLU A 35 8.74 -2.53 8.99
C GLU A 35 7.95 -2.62 7.66
N LYS A 36 6.73 -2.09 7.67
CA LYS A 36 5.84 -2.04 6.51
C LYS A 36 5.39 -0.60 6.29
N LYS A 37 5.59 -0.07 5.09
CA LYS A 37 4.99 1.20 4.68
C LYS A 37 3.50 0.99 4.45
N VAL A 38 2.67 1.85 5.05
CA VAL A 38 1.22 1.83 4.89
C VAL A 38 0.83 2.97 3.97
N TYR A 39 0.26 2.63 2.82
CA TYR A 39 -0.30 3.57 1.87
C TYR A 39 -1.82 3.55 1.97
N GLY A 40 -2.45 4.71 1.96
CA GLY A 40 -3.88 4.85 2.22
C GLY A 40 -4.54 5.75 1.19
N CYS A 41 -5.64 5.28 0.60
CA CYS A 41 -6.40 6.08 -0.35
C CYS A 41 -7.09 7.24 0.36
N THR A 42 -7.04 8.43 -0.24
CA THR A 42 -7.58 9.67 0.31
C THR A 42 -9.10 9.63 0.42
N ASN A 43 -9.77 9.09 -0.60
CA ASN A 43 -11.22 8.92 -0.57
C ASN A 43 -11.64 7.72 -1.43
N CYS A 44 -12.41 6.79 -0.86
CA CYS A 44 -13.10 5.75 -1.63
C CYS A 44 -14.61 5.73 -1.53
N ALA A 45 -15.21 6.80 -1.01
CA ALA A 45 -16.62 7.04 -1.18
C ALA A 45 -16.99 7.01 -2.68
N GLY A 46 -18.13 6.36 -2.97
CA GLY A 46 -18.68 6.26 -4.33
C GLY A 46 -17.84 5.46 -5.33
N CYS A 47 -16.92 4.61 -4.89
CA CYS A 47 -16.15 3.76 -5.81
C CYS A 47 -16.97 2.50 -6.17
N SER A 48 -17.31 2.32 -7.44
CA SER A 48 -18.04 1.12 -7.92
C SER A 48 -17.26 -0.18 -7.71
N LEU A 49 -15.93 -0.08 -7.59
CA LEU A 49 -15.05 -1.20 -7.26
C LEU A 49 -14.89 -1.40 -5.75
N ALA A 50 -15.49 -0.56 -4.89
CA ALA A 50 -15.33 -0.65 -3.43
C ALA A 50 -15.75 -2.02 -2.91
N GLU A 51 -16.87 -2.57 -3.36
CA GLU A 51 -17.35 -3.89 -2.90
C GLU A 51 -16.33 -5.01 -3.15
N LYS A 52 -15.69 -5.01 -4.33
CA LYS A 52 -14.65 -6.01 -4.66
C LYS A 52 -13.27 -5.67 -4.10
N CYS A 53 -12.98 -4.39 -3.86
CA CYS A 53 -11.64 -3.91 -3.49
C CYS A 53 -11.44 -3.73 -1.99
N LYS A 54 -12.49 -3.37 -1.27
CA LYS A 54 -12.51 -2.99 0.15
C LYS A 54 -13.77 -3.61 0.73
N GLY A 55 -13.68 -4.87 1.17
CA GLY A 55 -14.78 -5.53 1.90
C GLY A 55 -15.07 -4.90 3.27
N THR A 56 -14.68 -3.64 3.49
CA THR A 56 -14.88 -2.87 4.72
C THR A 56 -15.29 -1.44 4.36
N PRO A 57 -16.02 -0.72 5.22
CA PRO A 57 -16.39 0.68 5.02
C PRO A 57 -15.19 1.64 5.08
N HIS A 58 -13.98 1.16 5.36
CA HIS A 58 -12.80 1.98 5.49
C HIS A 58 -12.05 2.15 4.16
N ASN A 59 -11.30 3.25 4.06
CA ASN A 59 -10.38 3.46 2.95
C ASN A 59 -9.34 2.33 2.88
N LYS A 60 -9.20 1.72 1.70
CA LYS A 60 -8.11 0.81 1.30
C LYS A 60 -6.78 1.31 1.84
N LYS A 61 -6.18 0.43 2.62
CA LYS A 61 -4.80 0.51 3.05
C LYS A 61 -4.04 -0.58 2.31
N LEU A 62 -2.86 -0.23 1.82
CA LEU A 62 -1.90 -1.14 1.23
C LEU A 62 -0.70 -1.20 2.17
N TYR A 63 -0.30 -2.41 2.55
CA TYR A 63 0.85 -2.64 3.41
C TYR A 63 1.97 -3.20 2.55
N VAL A 64 3.04 -2.43 2.37
CA VAL A 64 4.19 -2.80 1.56
C VAL A 64 5.37 -3.00 2.50
N ALA A 65 5.88 -4.23 2.60
CA ALA A 65 7.11 -4.48 3.32
C ALA A 65 8.26 -3.78 2.59
N ASP A 66 9.17 -3.14 3.33
CA ASP A 66 10.30 -2.41 2.75
C ASP A 66 11.13 -3.30 1.80
N ASN A 67 11.35 -4.56 2.21
CA ASN A 67 12.02 -5.57 1.40
C ASN A 67 11.36 -5.80 0.02
N PHE A 68 10.04 -5.62 -0.12
CA PHE A 68 9.33 -5.84 -1.38
C PHE A 68 9.64 -4.77 -2.43
N LEU A 69 9.86 -3.51 -2.03
CA LEU A 69 10.29 -2.44 -2.93
C LEU A 69 11.69 -2.73 -3.48
N ARG A 70 12.58 -3.26 -2.63
CA ARG A 70 13.95 -3.63 -3.01
C ARG A 70 13.97 -4.74 -4.08
N PHE A 71 13.12 -5.75 -3.95
CA PHE A 71 13.06 -6.86 -4.92
C PHE A 71 12.39 -6.50 -6.26
N ARG A 72 11.52 -5.48 -6.31
CA ARG A 72 10.98 -4.99 -7.60
C ARG A 72 12.04 -4.39 -8.52
N LYS A 73 13.15 -3.87 -7.98
CA LYS A 73 14.30 -3.44 -8.79
C LYS A 73 15.07 -4.60 -9.41
N GLN A 74 15.02 -5.80 -8.82
CA GLN A 74 15.70 -6.99 -9.35
C GLN A 74 14.88 -7.76 -10.40
N SER A 75 13.54 -7.74 -10.33
CA SER A 75 12.69 -8.47 -11.29
C SER A 75 12.36 -7.71 -12.60
N GLN A 76 13.01 -6.57 -12.86
CA GLN A 76 12.94 -5.86 -14.15
C GLN A 76 14.20 -6.05 -15.02
N ILE A 77 15.06 -7.01 -14.66
CA ILE A 77 16.26 -7.40 -15.42
C ILE A 77 15.95 -8.63 -16.25
#